data_AF-A0A452ZZG3-F1
#
_entry.id   AF-A0A452ZZG3-F1
#
_cell.length_a   1.000
_cell.length_b   1.000
_cell.length_c   1.000
_cell.angle_alpha   90.00
_cell.angle_beta   90.00
_cell.angle_gamma   90.00
#
_symmetry.space_group_name_H-M   'P 1'
#
loop_
_entity.id
_entity.type
_entity.pdbx_description
1 polymer ?
#
loop_
_entity_poly.entity_id
_entity_poly.type
_entity_poly.pdbx_seq_one_letter_code
_entity_poly.pdbx_strand_id
1 'polypeptide(L)'
;MRLAHYVTIGSECTASLAKYLDKLKRSEIGWDVRVALGVYGSFSSRAYLNSQRLRNRQMFFHKEIFKTADVIVSPMTGVTAYTLQDDALSSGELDYINGGSY
;
A
#
# COMPACT_ATOMS: atom_id res chain seq x y z
N MET A 1 0.59 -11.75 -0.37
CA MET A 1 0.21 -10.71 0.62
C MET A 1 0.06 -9.31 0.05
N ARG A 2 0.74 -8.97 -1.07
CA ARG A 2 0.72 -7.62 -1.66
C ARG A 2 -0.68 -7.00 -1.81
N LEU A 3 -1.63 -7.69 -2.44
CA LEU A 3 -2.99 -7.16 -2.61
C LEU A 3 -3.76 -7.03 -1.29
N ALA A 4 -3.70 -8.05 -0.42
CA ALA A 4 -4.36 -8.01 0.89
C ALA A 4 -3.80 -6.88 1.78
N HIS A 5 -2.52 -6.57 1.65
CA HIS A 5 -1.88 -5.43 2.29
C HIS A 5 -2.47 -4.11 1.79
N TYR A 6 -2.49 -3.87 0.48
CA TYR A 6 -3.06 -2.64 -0.10
C TYR A 6 -4.53 -2.42 0.28
N VAL A 7 -5.34 -3.47 0.23
CA VAL A 7 -6.76 -3.38 0.60
C VAL A 7 -6.89 -3.06 2.09
N THR A 8 -6.11 -3.72 2.95
CA THR A 8 -6.17 -3.46 4.40
C THR A 8 -5.75 -2.03 4.72
N ILE A 9 -4.56 -1.59 4.29
CA ILE A 9 -4.08 -0.23 4.59
C ILE A 9 -4.97 0.84 3.95
N GLY A 10 -5.37 0.65 2.69
CA GLY A 10 -6.19 1.62 1.96
C GLY A 10 -7.58 1.81 2.58
N SER A 11 -8.25 0.71 2.94
CA SER A 11 -9.55 0.79 3.62
C SER A 11 -9.45 1.48 4.98
N GLU A 12 -8.43 1.17 5.80
CA GLU A 12 -8.22 1.81 7.10
C GLU A 12 -7.88 3.31 6.96
N CYS A 13 -7.00 3.67 6.01
CA CYS A 13 -6.68 5.06 5.72
C CYS A 13 -7.92 5.85 5.30
N THR A 14 -8.74 5.28 4.41
CA THR A 14 -9.98 5.94 3.94
C THR A 14 -10.96 6.11 5.09
N ALA A 15 -11.14 5.08 5.92
CA ALA A 15 -12.01 5.15 7.09
C ALA A 15 -11.55 6.23 8.10
N SER A 16 -10.23 6.32 8.35
CA SER A 16 -9.64 7.32 9.26
C SER A 16 -9.83 8.76 8.75
N LEU A 17 -9.70 8.96 7.44
CA LEU A 17 -9.81 10.27 6.80
C LEU A 17 -11.24 10.66 6.41
N ALA A 18 -12.21 9.75 6.50
CA ALA A 18 -13.56 9.92 5.95
C ALA A 18 -14.22 11.26 6.30
N LYS A 19 -14.12 11.71 7.57
CA LYS A 19 -14.69 12.99 8.03
C LYS A 19 -14.05 14.25 7.41
N TYR A 20 -12.89 14.11 6.80
CA TYR A 20 -12.11 15.20 6.21
C TYR A 20 -12.16 15.20 4.69
N LEU A 21 -12.38 14.04 4.04
CA LEU A 21 -12.30 13.88 2.59
C LEU A 21 -13.19 14.87 1.84
N ASP A 22 -14.41 15.12 2.33
CA ASP A 22 -15.36 16.05 1.69
C ASP A 22 -14.92 17.52 1.78
N LYS A 23 -14.12 17.87 2.81
CA LYS A 23 -13.61 19.22 3.04
C LYS A 23 -12.20 19.41 2.48
N LEU A 24 -11.59 18.34 1.98
CA LEU A 24 -10.22 18.33 1.53
C LEU A 24 -10.14 19.06 0.18
N LYS A 25 -9.46 20.20 0.16
CA LYS A 25 -9.22 20.92 -1.09
C LYS A 25 -8.25 20.12 -1.94
N ARG A 26 -8.76 19.53 -3.03
CA ARG A 26 -7.93 18.69 -3.92
C ARG A 26 -6.65 19.40 -4.32
N SER A 27 -6.71 20.70 -4.64
CA SER A 27 -5.54 21.53 -5.02
C SER A 27 -4.38 21.50 -4.04
N GLU A 28 -4.63 21.25 -2.75
CA GLU A 28 -3.61 21.22 -1.68
C GLU A 28 -2.97 19.82 -1.53
N ILE A 29 -3.39 18.83 -2.33
CA ILE A 29 -2.92 17.44 -2.28
C ILE A 29 -2.07 17.13 -3.51
N GLY A 30 -0.94 16.44 -3.35
CA GLY A 30 -0.15 15.87 -4.45
C GLY A 30 -0.97 14.95 -5.36
N TRP A 31 -0.66 14.88 -6.65
CA TRP A 31 -1.49 14.15 -7.61
C TRP A 31 -1.44 12.64 -7.38
N ASP A 32 -0.28 12.12 -7.00
CA ASP A 32 -0.03 10.76 -6.53
C ASP A 32 -0.96 10.35 -5.37
N VAL A 33 -1.09 11.20 -4.34
CA VAL A 33 -1.97 10.95 -3.19
C VAL A 33 -3.44 10.97 -3.61
N ARG A 34 -3.83 11.85 -4.54
CA ARG A 34 -5.21 11.86 -5.07
C ARG A 34 -5.54 10.56 -5.77
N VAL A 35 -4.61 10.02 -6.56
CA VAL A 35 -4.78 8.70 -7.20
C VAL A 35 -4.90 7.61 -6.15
N ALA A 36 -4.01 7.59 -5.15
CA ALA A 36 -4.06 6.61 -4.07
C ALA A 36 -5.39 6.65 -3.29
N LEU A 37 -5.88 7.83 -2.91
CA LEU A 37 -7.17 7.99 -2.23
C LEU A 37 -8.34 7.54 -3.10
N GLY A 38 -8.28 7.80 -4.42
CA GLY A 38 -9.27 7.28 -5.37
C GLY A 38 -9.29 5.75 -5.43
N VAL A 39 -8.12 5.11 -5.46
CA VAL A 39 -7.99 3.65 -5.42
C VAL A 39 -8.49 3.10 -4.08
N TYR A 40 -8.08 3.70 -2.95
CA TYR A 40 -8.44 3.21 -1.62
C TYR A 40 -9.95 3.29 -1.36
N GLY A 41 -10.60 4.36 -1.81
CA GLY A 41 -12.06 4.51 -1.74
C GLY A 41 -12.84 3.53 -2.61
N SER A 42 -12.19 2.82 -3.55
CA SER A 42 -12.85 1.84 -4.43
C SER A 42 -12.96 0.44 -3.81
N PHE A 43 -12.28 0.17 -2.69
CA PHE A 43 -12.27 -1.16 -2.10
C PHE A 43 -13.59 -1.48 -1.39
N SER A 44 -14.22 -2.60 -1.79
CA SER A 44 -15.43 -3.09 -1.14
C SER A 44 -15.16 -3.73 0.24
N SER A 45 -16.15 -3.71 1.12
CA SER A 45 -16.10 -4.42 2.41
C SER A 45 -15.81 -5.92 2.25
N ARG A 46 -16.29 -6.53 1.16
CA ARG A 46 -15.98 -7.93 0.81
C ARG A 46 -14.49 -8.12 0.54
N ALA A 47 -13.85 -7.21 -0.18
CA ALA A 47 -12.41 -7.25 -0.43
C ALA A 47 -11.62 -7.11 0.88
N TYR A 48 -12.06 -6.24 1.78
CA TYR A 48 -11.45 -6.07 3.11
C TYR A 48 -11.54 -7.36 3.94
N LEU A 49 -12.73 -7.97 4.06
CA LEU A 49 -12.91 -9.22 4.81
C LEU A 49 -12.08 -10.38 4.24
N ASN A 50 -12.02 -10.50 2.92
CA ASN A 50 -11.17 -11.49 2.26
C ASN A 50 -9.68 -11.24 2.51
N SER A 51 -9.26 -9.97 2.59
CA SER A 51 -7.89 -9.60 2.92
C SER A 51 -7.53 -9.99 4.36
N GLN A 52 -8.45 -9.85 5.32
CA GLN A 52 -8.23 -10.31 6.69
C GLN A 52 -8.10 -11.84 6.78
N ARG A 53 -8.86 -12.60 5.98
CA ARG A 53 -8.69 -14.06 5.88
C ARG A 53 -7.31 -14.44 5.34
N LEU A 54 -6.82 -13.75 4.31
CA LEU A 54 -5.48 -13.95 3.78
C LEU A 54 -4.39 -13.58 4.79
N ARG A 55 -4.60 -12.52 5.57
CA ARG A 55 -3.70 -12.12 6.67
C ARG A 55 -3.59 -13.25 7.71
N ASN A 56 -4.69 -13.88 8.08
CA ASN A 56 -4.66 -15.03 9.01
C ASN A 56 -3.88 -16.22 8.42
N ARG A 57 -4.11 -16.56 7.15
CA ARG A 57 -3.35 -17.62 6.46
C ARG A 57 -1.84 -17.32 6.43
N GLN A 58 -1.47 -16.06 6.26
CA GLN A 58 -0.06 -15.64 6.24
C GLN A 58 0.58 -15.61 7.62
N MET A 59 -0.18 -15.28 8.66
CA MET A 59 0.26 -15.46 10.04
C MET A 59 0.55 -16.92 10.36
N PHE A 60 -0.28 -17.86 9.88
CA PHE A 60 0.01 -19.30 10.02
C PHE A 60 1.37 -19.67 9.42
N PHE A 61 1.67 -19.27 8.19
CA PHE A 61 2.96 -19.59 7.57
C PHE A 61 4.15 -18.97 8.31
N HIS A 62 4.05 -17.71 8.76
CA HIS A 62 5.11 -17.11 9.55
C HIS A 62 5.34 -17.88 10.86
N LYS A 63 4.26 -18.33 11.53
CA LYS A 63 4.38 -19.17 12.73
C LYS A 63 5.08 -20.50 12.44
N GLU A 64 4.81 -21.15 11.32
CA GLU A 64 5.51 -22.38 10.94
C GLU A 64 6.99 -22.13 10.66
N ILE A 65 7.33 -21.03 9.97
CA ILE A 65 8.74 -20.63 9.72
C ILE A 65 9.46 -20.39 11.05
N PHE A 66 8.82 -19.69 11.98
CA PHE A 66 9.40 -19.40 13.29
C PHE A 66 9.51 -20.62 14.22
N LYS A 67 9.07 -21.82 13.81
CA LYS A 67 9.42 -23.06 14.50
C LYS A 67 10.84 -23.55 14.19
N THR A 68 11.39 -23.13 13.05
CA THR A 68 12.70 -23.60 12.56
C THR A 68 13.74 -22.49 12.43
N ALA A 69 13.35 -21.23 12.52
CA ALA A 69 14.23 -20.07 12.45
C ALA A 69 13.85 -19.02 13.49
N ASP A 70 14.84 -18.33 14.06
CA ASP A 70 14.60 -17.24 15.02
C ASP A 70 14.28 -15.90 14.33
N VAL A 71 14.85 -15.69 13.14
CA VAL A 71 14.72 -14.45 12.36
C VAL A 71 14.58 -14.74 10.89
N ILE A 72 13.88 -13.84 10.18
CA ILE A 72 13.84 -13.82 8.72
C ILE A 72 14.70 -12.65 8.27
N VAL A 73 15.78 -12.93 7.53
CA VAL A 73 16.68 -11.92 6.98
C VAL A 73 16.36 -11.75 5.50
N SER A 74 16.01 -10.53 5.09
CA SER A 74 15.87 -10.14 3.69
C SER A 74 16.51 -8.77 3.48
N PRO A 75 16.91 -8.44 2.24
CA PRO A 75 17.15 -7.05 1.87
C PRO A 75 15.95 -6.19 2.24
N MET A 76 16.20 -4.95 2.68
CA MET A 76 15.14 -3.99 3.02
C MET A 76 14.37 -3.56 1.75
N THR A 77 15.09 -3.41 0.63
CA THR A 77 14.55 -3.00 -0.67
C THR A 77 15.13 -3.89 -1.77
N GLY A 78 14.39 -4.06 -2.88
CA GLY A 78 14.86 -4.81 -4.05
C GLY A 78 15.92 -4.08 -4.87
N VAL A 79 16.08 -2.78 -4.65
CA VAL A 79 17.01 -1.88 -5.36
C VAL A 79 17.57 -0.81 -4.44
N THR A 80 18.60 -0.11 -4.90
CA THR A 80 19.09 1.15 -4.31
C THR A 80 18.15 2.32 -4.66
N ALA A 81 18.46 3.51 -4.14
CA ALA A 81 17.69 4.72 -4.44
C ALA A 81 17.63 5.00 -5.95
N TYR A 82 16.42 5.29 -6.46
CA TYR A 82 16.20 5.69 -7.85
C TYR A 82 16.54 7.17 -8.07
N THR A 83 16.94 7.50 -9.30
CA THR A 83 17.06 8.88 -9.76
C THR A 83 15.68 9.50 -9.94
N LEU A 84 15.51 10.74 -9.49
CA LEU A 84 14.27 11.50 -9.70
C LEU A 84 14.12 11.82 -11.20
N GLN A 85 12.91 11.65 -11.72
CA GLN A 85 12.58 12.07 -13.09
C GLN A 85 12.22 13.56 -13.10
N ASP A 86 12.72 14.30 -14.09
CA ASP A 86 12.52 15.75 -14.19
C ASP A 86 11.04 16.14 -14.35
N ASP A 87 10.25 15.32 -15.06
CA ASP A 87 8.82 15.54 -15.27
C ASP A 87 8.00 15.35 -13.98
N ALA A 88 8.38 14.38 -13.14
CA ALA A 88 7.77 14.11 -11.84
C ALA A 88 7.94 15.27 -10.83
N LEU A 89 8.91 16.17 -11.02
CA LEU A 89 9.13 17.31 -10.12
C LEU A 89 7.95 18.29 -10.09
N SER A 90 7.19 18.37 -11.18
CA SER A 90 6.09 19.33 -11.32
C SER A 90 4.75 18.82 -10.78
N SER A 91 4.53 17.51 -10.84
CA SER A 91 3.23 16.86 -10.62
C SER A 91 3.24 15.73 -9.59
N GLY A 92 4.42 15.21 -9.26
CA GLY A 92 4.59 13.86 -8.75
C GLY A 92 4.44 12.82 -9.87
N GLU A 93 4.52 11.55 -9.50
CA GLU A 93 4.41 10.41 -10.40
C GLU A 93 3.69 9.23 -9.73
N LEU A 94 3.16 8.33 -10.56
CA LEU A 94 2.67 7.02 -10.10
C LEU A 94 3.52 5.93 -10.76
N ASP A 95 4.66 5.63 -10.17
CA ASP A 95 5.56 4.61 -10.69
C ASP A 95 5.34 3.24 -10.03
N TYR A 96 4.48 2.43 -10.65
CA TYR A 96 4.26 1.04 -10.23
C TYR A 96 5.29 0.06 -10.84
N ILE A 97 6.01 0.48 -11.89
CA ILE A 97 6.89 -0.39 -12.67
C ILE A 97 8.25 -0.43 -12.02
N ASN A 98 8.95 0.68 -11.81
CA ASN A 98 10.21 0.65 -11.06
C ASN A 98 9.94 0.39 -9.57
N GLY A 99 8.75 0.74 -9.06
CA GLY A 99 8.31 0.35 -7.71
C GLY A 99 7.91 -1.12 -7.56
N GLY A 100 7.77 -1.88 -8.65
CA GLY A 100 7.17 -3.22 -8.65
C GLY A 100 7.84 -4.30 -9.51
N SER A 101 8.91 -3.97 -10.22
CA SER A 101 9.60 -4.88 -11.16
C SER A 101 10.82 -5.54 -10.52
N TYR A 102 10.61 -6.35 -9.48
CA TYR A 102 11.51 -7.45 -9.07
C TYR A 102 10.69 -8.57 -8.42
#